data_AF-A0A914DST7-F1
#
_entry.id   AF-A0A914DST7-F1
#
_cell.length_a   1.000
_cell.length_b   1.000
_cell.length_c   1.000
_cell.angle_alpha   90.00
_cell.angle_beta   90.00
_cell.angle_gamma   90.00
#
_symmetry.space_group_name_H-M   'P 1'
#
loop_
_entity.id
_entity.type
_entity.pdbx_description
1 polymer ?
#
loop_
_entity_poly.entity_id
_entity_poly.type
_entity_poly.pdbx_seq_one_letter_code
_entity_poly.pdbx_strand_id
1 'polypeptide(L)'
;MTISYNADIGTGSYFSFIKIIFRWKGSLWKSIWKELILWTFLYYVMMVLYKFVFSASYQANFAKFASFIEGRLGYFQLTFILGFFVTTVVDRWKTVFNNIGFIDE
;
A
#
# COMPACT_ATOMS: atom_id res chain seq x y z
N MET A 1 3.09 -3.86 19.06
CA MET A 1 2.04 -3.64 20.09
C MET A 1 0.69 -3.68 19.38
N THR A 2 -0.27 -4.42 19.93
CA THR A 2 -1.65 -4.46 19.47
C THR A 2 -2.30 -3.07 19.66
N ILE A 3 -3.05 -2.60 18.68
CA ILE A 3 -3.73 -1.30 18.75
C ILE A 3 -5.22 -1.57 18.80
N SER A 4 -5.83 -1.39 19.98
CA SER A 4 -7.28 -1.47 20.14
C SER A 4 -7.92 -0.17 19.64
N TYR A 5 -8.89 -0.30 18.74
CA TYR A 5 -9.73 0.79 18.24
C TYR A 5 -11.22 0.47 18.37
N ASN A 6 -11.58 -0.59 19.10
CA ASN A 6 -12.96 -1.07 19.24
C ASN A 6 -13.90 0.01 19.82
N ALA A 7 -13.42 0.80 20.78
CA ALA A 7 -14.19 1.91 21.36
C ALA A 7 -14.44 3.06 20.37
N ASP A 8 -13.52 3.29 19.41
CA ASP A 8 -13.64 4.33 18.40
C ASP A 8 -14.66 3.98 17.29
N ILE A 9 -14.99 2.69 17.13
CA ILE A 9 -15.96 2.19 16.14
C ILE A 9 -17.27 1.68 16.75
N GLY A 10 -17.44 1.80 18.06
CA GLY A 10 -18.65 1.33 18.74
C GLY A 10 -19.92 2.06 18.30
N THR A 11 -19.80 3.28 17.78
CA THR A 11 -20.90 4.03 17.16
C THR A 11 -20.90 3.78 15.66
N GLY A 12 -21.99 3.21 15.12
CA GLY A 12 -22.18 2.87 13.69
C GLY A 12 -22.28 4.06 12.73
N SER A 13 -21.61 5.17 13.04
CA SER A 13 -21.53 6.37 12.21
C SER A 13 -20.48 6.22 11.10
N TYR A 14 -20.79 6.72 9.91
CA TYR A 14 -19.85 6.79 8.78
C TYR A 14 -18.57 7.59 9.12
N PHE A 15 -18.67 8.57 10.01
CA PHE A 15 -17.53 9.37 10.46
C PHE A 15 -16.50 8.56 11.27
N SER A 16 -16.92 7.45 11.90
CA SER A 16 -16.03 6.57 12.65
C SER A 16 -14.96 5.95 11.76
N PHE A 17 -15.29 5.59 10.51
CA PHE A 17 -14.35 5.00 9.56
C PHE A 17 -13.30 6.03 9.09
N ILE A 18 -13.75 7.25 8.77
CA ILE A 18 -12.86 8.36 8.38
C ILE A 18 -11.86 8.66 9.50
N LYS A 19 -12.31 8.67 10.76
CA LYS A 19 -11.45 8.87 11.94
C LYS A 19 -10.33 7.84 12.03
N ILE A 20 -10.57 6.57 11.65
CA ILE A 20 -9.55 5.51 11.68
C ILE A 20 -8.49 5.74 10.60
N ILE A 21 -8.89 6.12 9.38
CA ILE A 21 -7.96 6.33 8.26
C ILE A 21 -6.89 7.38 8.62
N PHE A 22 -7.26 8.43 9.36
CA PHE A 22 -6.34 9.50 9.75
C PHE A 22 -5.57 9.24 11.05
N ARG A 23 -5.78 8.11 11.73
CA ARG A 23 -4.99 7.76 12.92
C ARG A 23 -3.55 7.48 12.50
N TRP A 24 -2.56 7.85 13.32
CA TRP A 24 -1.14 7.59 13.01
C TRP A 24 -0.63 6.26 13.59
N LYS A 25 -0.92 5.98 14.87
CA LYS A 25 -0.45 4.77 15.57
C LYS A 25 -1.11 3.52 14.97
N GLY A 26 -0.31 2.59 14.44
CA GLY A 26 -0.78 1.35 13.82
C GLY A 26 -1.43 1.51 12.45
N SER A 27 -1.30 2.68 11.84
CA SER A 27 -1.91 2.99 10.56
C SER A 27 -1.10 2.51 9.38
N LEU A 28 -1.78 2.34 8.24
CA LEU A 28 -1.14 2.10 6.96
C LEU A 28 -0.13 3.21 6.62
N TRP A 29 -0.49 4.47 6.87
CA TRP A 29 0.38 5.64 6.63
C TRP A 29 1.73 5.51 7.31
N LYS A 30 1.74 5.12 8.60
CA LYS A 30 2.98 4.91 9.35
C LYS A 30 3.83 3.77 8.76
N SER A 31 3.20 2.80 8.11
CA SER A 31 3.90 1.67 7.49
C SER A 31 4.49 1.97 6.12
N ILE A 32 3.85 2.85 5.32
CA ILE A 32 4.21 3.03 3.90
C ILE A 32 4.83 4.40 3.58
N TRP A 33 4.89 5.33 4.53
CA TRP A 33 5.27 6.72 4.23
C TRP A 33 6.68 6.84 3.64
N LYS A 34 7.64 5.99 4.03
CA LYS A 34 9.02 6.05 3.52
C LYS A 34 9.07 5.62 2.06
N GLU A 35 8.40 4.51 1.75
CA GLU A 35 8.26 3.94 0.41
C GLU A 35 7.51 4.91 -0.50
N LEU A 36 6.44 5.54 0.01
CA LEU A 36 5.66 6.53 -0.72
C LEU A 36 6.53 7.75 -1.07
N ILE A 37 7.28 8.31 -0.11
CA ILE A 37 8.18 9.44 -0.35
C ILE A 37 9.24 9.07 -1.39
N LEU A 38 9.87 7.91 -1.25
CA LEU A 38 10.88 7.45 -2.20
C LEU A 38 10.30 7.31 -3.62
N TRP A 39 9.12 6.67 -3.74
CA TRP A 39 8.45 6.49 -5.01
C TRP A 39 8.08 7.83 -5.66
N THR A 40 7.48 8.73 -4.90
CA THR A 40 7.10 10.07 -5.37
C THR A 40 8.32 10.90 -5.76
N PHE A 41 9.40 10.82 -4.99
CA PHE A 41 10.65 11.50 -5.30
C PHE A 41 11.23 11.02 -6.64
N LEU A 42 11.35 9.70 -6.83
CA LEU A 42 11.84 9.12 -8.09
C LEU A 42 10.95 9.50 -9.27
N TYR A 43 9.63 9.52 -9.08
CA TYR A 43 8.70 9.96 -10.11
C TYR A 43 8.95 11.42 -10.54
N TYR A 44 9.11 12.33 -9.58
CA TYR A 44 9.40 13.73 -9.89
C TYR A 44 10.77 13.92 -10.53
N VAL A 45 11.79 13.16 -10.11
CA VAL A 45 13.11 13.17 -10.77
C VAL A 45 12.97 12.78 -12.24
N MET A 46 12.26 11.71 -12.54
CA MET A 46 12.00 11.29 -13.93
C MET A 46 11.22 12.34 -14.72
N MET A 47 10.22 12.98 -14.11
CA MET A 47 9.46 14.06 -14.74
C MET A 47 10.34 15.25 -15.10
N VAL A 48 11.25 15.66 -14.20
CA VAL A 48 12.18 16.77 -14.43
C VAL A 48 13.18 16.41 -15.54
N LEU A 49 13.75 15.20 -15.51
CA LEU A 49 14.66 14.72 -16.56
C LEU A 49 13.98 14.71 -17.93
N TYR A 50 12.75 14.18 -18.00
CA TYR A 50 11.97 14.15 -19.23
C TYR A 50 11.70 15.56 -19.77
N LYS A 51 11.30 16.50 -18.92
CA LYS A 51 10.87 17.85 -19.35
C LYS A 51 12.03 18.79 -19.67
N PHE A 52 13.11 18.74 -18.90
CA PHE A 52 14.17 19.77 -18.96
C PHE A 52 15.50 19.26 -19.52
N VAL A 53 15.78 17.96 -19.46
CA VAL A 53 17.09 17.40 -19.84
C VAL A 53 17.03 16.67 -21.19
N PHE A 54 15.93 15.97 -21.48
CA PHE A 54 15.85 15.16 -22.70
C PHE A 54 15.61 16.02 -23.95
N SER A 55 16.39 15.74 -25.00
CA SER A 55 16.13 16.26 -26.36
C SER A 55 14.94 15.53 -27.01
N ALA A 56 14.31 16.14 -28.00
CA ALA A 56 13.07 15.66 -28.64
C ALA A 56 13.14 14.18 -29.11
N SER A 57 14.30 13.76 -29.64
CA SER A 57 14.50 12.35 -30.05
C SER A 57 14.47 11.38 -28.86
N TYR A 58 15.10 11.74 -27.74
CA TYR A 58 15.11 10.92 -26.53
C TYR A 58 13.74 10.88 -25.85
N GLN A 59 13.01 12.00 -25.84
CA GLN A 59 11.63 12.04 -25.33
C GLN A 59 10.72 11.08 -26.11
N ALA A 60 10.81 11.06 -27.44
CA ALA A 60 10.01 10.15 -28.27
C ALA A 60 10.32 8.67 -27.99
N ASN A 61 11.60 8.33 -27.80
CA ASN A 61 12.00 6.97 -27.44
C ASN A 61 11.55 6.58 -26.03
N PHE A 62 11.68 7.49 -25.06
CA PHE A 62 11.20 7.27 -23.70
C PHE A 62 9.68 7.07 -23.65
N ALA A 63 8.92 7.85 -24.41
CA ALA A 63 7.47 7.70 -24.50
C ALA A 63 7.05 6.32 -25.05
N LYS A 64 7.74 5.82 -26.08
CA LYS A 64 7.53 4.46 -26.61
C LYS A 64 7.87 3.38 -25.58
N PHE A 65 8.90 3.60 -24.78
CA PHE A 65 9.28 2.68 -23.72
C PHE A 65 8.24 2.67 -22.57
N ALA A 66 7.76 3.84 -22.16
CA ALA A 66 6.74 3.96 -21.13
C ALA A 66 5.43 3.28 -21.55
N SER A 67 4.97 3.49 -22.79
CA SER A 67 3.76 2.84 -23.31
C SER A 67 3.92 1.31 -23.43
N PHE A 68 5.12 0.85 -23.79
CA PHE A 68 5.44 -0.59 -23.80
C PHE A 68 5.35 -1.22 -22.41
N ILE A 69 5.82 -0.53 -21.35
CA ILE A 69 5.68 -1.00 -19.97
C ILE A 69 4.23 -0.98 -19.54
N GLU A 70 3.50 0.11 -19.81
CA GLU A 70 2.08 0.24 -19.47
C GLU A 70 1.25 -0.91 -20.05
N GLY A 71 1.47 -1.24 -21.32
CA GLY A 71 0.82 -2.38 -21.98
C GLY A 71 1.14 -3.73 -21.32
N ARG A 72 2.27 -3.85 -20.61
CA ARG A 72 2.67 -5.07 -19.90
C ARG A 72 2.18 -5.14 -18.45
N LEU A 73 2.05 -4.00 -17.77
CA LEU A 73 1.62 -3.93 -16.37
C LEU A 73 0.21 -4.51 -16.17
N GLY A 74 -0.66 -4.37 -17.17
CA GLY A 74 -2.02 -4.91 -17.14
C GLY A 74 -2.12 -6.44 -17.13
N TYR A 75 -1.07 -7.16 -17.55
CA TYR A 75 -1.08 -8.63 -17.53
C TYR A 75 -0.95 -9.22 -16.12
N PHE A 76 -0.31 -8.49 -15.19
CA PHE A 76 -0.06 -9.03 -13.86
C PHE A 76 -1.29 -8.78 -12.97
N GLN A 77 -1.97 -9.86 -12.58
CA GLN A 77 -3.13 -9.82 -11.68
C GLN A 77 -2.67 -9.65 -10.21
N LEU A 78 -1.99 -8.53 -9.92
CA LEU A 78 -1.36 -8.26 -8.62
C LEU A 78 -2.39 -8.33 -7.49
N THR A 79 -3.56 -7.75 -7.73
CA THR A 79 -4.67 -7.68 -6.76
C THR A 79 -5.14 -9.07 -6.34
N PHE A 80 -5.22 -10.01 -7.29
CA PHE A 80 -5.64 -11.38 -7.02
C PHE A 80 -4.63 -12.07 -6.11
N ILE A 81 -3.36 -12.06 -6.50
CA ILE A 81 -2.27 -12.70 -5.75
C ILE A 81 -2.13 -12.10 -4.35
N LEU A 82 -2.20 -10.77 -4.24
CA LEU A 82 -2.16 -10.08 -2.95
C LEU A 82 -3.35 -10.49 -2.07
N GLY A 83 -4.54 -10.67 -2.64
CA GLY A 83 -5.72 -11.16 -1.94
C GLY A 83 -5.53 -12.55 -1.31
N PHE A 84 -4.98 -13.52 -2.05
CA PHE A 84 -4.66 -14.85 -1.49
C PHE A 84 -3.59 -14.78 -0.42
N PHE A 85 -2.54 -13.99 -0.68
CA PHE A 85 -1.43 -13.85 0.25
C PHE A 85 -1.91 -13.27 1.58
N VAL A 86 -2.64 -12.15 1.56
CA VAL A 86 -3.14 -11.48 2.76
C VAL A 86 -4.10 -12.39 3.53
N THR A 87 -5.03 -13.07 2.84
CA THR A 87 -5.96 -14.01 3.48
C THR A 87 -5.20 -15.12 4.23
N THR A 88 -4.21 -15.74 3.58
CA THR A 88 -3.40 -16.81 4.18
C THR A 88 -2.62 -16.32 5.41
N VAL A 89 -2.05 -15.12 5.35
CA VAL A 89 -1.30 -14.52 6.47
C VAL A 89 -2.23 -14.24 7.65
N VAL A 90 -3.42 -13.68 7.39
CA VAL A 90 -4.41 -13.39 8.43
C VAL A 90 -4.90 -14.68 9.10
N ASP A 91 -5.16 -15.74 8.34
CA ASP A 91 -5.61 -17.02 8.88
C ASP A 91 -4.56 -17.65 9.80
N ARG A 92 -3.29 -17.65 9.38
CA ARG A 92 -2.19 -18.11 10.23
C ARG A 92 -2.05 -17.29 11.51
N TRP A 93 -2.19 -15.96 11.41
CA TRP A 93 -2.13 -15.10 12.58
C TRP A 93 -3.24 -15.42 13.58
N LYS A 94 -4.47 -15.69 13.12
CA LYS A 94 -5.57 -16.15 13.98
C LYS A 94 -5.26 -17.50 14.64
N THR A 95 -4.72 -18.46 13.90
CA THR A 95 -4.31 -19.76 14.45
C THR A 95 -3.27 -19.58 15.57
N VAL A 96 -2.27 -18.73 15.36
CA VAL A 96 -1.27 -18.42 16.41
C VAL A 96 -1.96 -17.81 17.63
N PHE A 97 -2.87 -16.86 17.44
CA PHE A 97 -3.57 -16.22 18.55
C PHE A 97 -4.47 -17.18 19.35
N ASN A 98 -5.19 -18.06 18.67
CA ASN A 98 -6.08 -19.04 19.31
C ASN A 98 -5.33 -20.15 20.05
N ASN A 99 -4.08 -20.42 19.65
CA ASN A 99 -3.23 -21.43 20.28
C ASN A 99 -2.34 -20.85 21.40
N ILE A 100 -2.56 -19.59 21.80
CA ILE A 100 -1.92 -19.04 23.00
C ILE A 100 -2.54 -19.73 24.21
N GLY A 101 -1.72 -20.39 25.02
CA GLY A 101 -2.19 -21.03 26.25
C GLY A 101 -2.61 -19.98 27.28
N PHE A 102 -3.88 -19.99 27.67
CA PHE A 102 -4.40 -19.25 28.81
C PHE A 102 -4.49 -20.19 30.01
N ILE A 103 -4.25 -19.65 31.21
CA ILE A 103 -4.30 -20.40 32.48
C ILE A 103 -5.73 -20.34 33.08
N ASP A 104 -6.63 -19.58 32.43
CA ASP A 104 -8.00 -19.35 32.90
C ASP A 104 -8.96 -20.52 32.58
N GLU A 105 -8.42 -21.71 32.25
CA GLU A 105 -9.11 -23.00 32.25
C GLU A 105 -8.47 -23.97 33.26
#